data_AF-T1CME2-F1
#
_entry.id   AF-T1CME2-F1
#
_cell.length_a   1.000
_cell.length_b   1.000
_cell.length_c   1.000
_cell.angle_alpha   90.00
_cell.angle_beta   90.00
_cell.angle_gamma   90.00
#
_symmetry.space_group_name_H-M   'P 1'
#
loop_
_entity.id
_entity.type
_entity.pdbx_description
1 polymer ?
#
loop_
_entity_poly.entity_id
_entity_poly.type
_entity_poly.pdbx_seq_one_letter_code
_entity_poly.pdbx_strand_id
1 'polypeptide(L)'
;MEAHGRGLALAVTSLAALAYLGFVHRYGVNVPFKDEWAMVSLDRLLAHGQLTVSALWAQHNENRMLFPNLLMLGLDHFSHFNTKVEMYGSAILLLGALALTGLLYGRTAGGSLLWFAPAALLVLSWAQYAVSLQGVRHRP
;
A
#
# COMPACT_ATOMS: atom_id res chain seq x y z
N MET A 1 4.04 -31.86 15.01
CA MET A 1 3.48 -31.52 13.67
C MET A 1 3.23 -30.03 13.48
N GLU A 2 2.82 -29.25 14.50
CA GLU A 2 2.55 -27.81 14.34
C GLU A 2 3.75 -26.94 13.95
N ALA A 3 4.97 -27.25 14.42
CA ALA A 3 6.16 -26.45 14.14
C ALA A 3 6.52 -26.41 12.64
N HIS A 4 6.39 -27.55 11.94
CA HIS A 4 6.64 -27.62 10.50
C HIS A 4 5.58 -26.87 9.68
N GLY A 5 4.31 -26.92 10.10
CA GLY A 5 3.23 -26.18 9.44
C GLY A 5 3.37 -24.66 9.58
N ARG A 6 3.83 -24.18 10.74
CA ARG A 6 4.09 -22.75 10.96
C ARG A 6 5.29 -22.26 10.15
N GLY A 7 6.38 -23.02 10.10
CA GLY A 7 7.54 -22.70 9.27
C GLY A 7 7.19 -22.60 7.78
N LEU A 8 6.40 -23.54 7.27
CA LEU A 8 5.92 -23.52 5.89
C LEU A 8 5.03 -22.31 5.60
N ALA A 9 4.07 -22.00 6.48
CA ALA A 9 3.19 -20.84 6.30
C ALA A 9 3.98 -19.51 6.26
N LEU A 10 4.97 -19.37 7.13
CA LEU A 10 5.85 -18.19 7.16
C LEU A 10 6.73 -18.09 5.91
N ALA A 11 7.26 -19.22 5.43
CA ALA A 11 8.05 -19.25 4.20
C ALA A 11 7.21 -18.86 2.98
N VAL A 12 5.99 -19.41 2.85
CA VAL A 12 5.06 -19.08 1.75
C VAL A 12 4.65 -17.61 1.80
N THR A 13 4.31 -17.10 2.98
CA THR A 13 3.89 -15.69 3.13
C THR A 13 5.05 -14.73 2.86
N SER A 14 6.25 -15.04 3.34
CA SER A 14 7.46 -14.25 3.06
C SER A 14 7.80 -14.25 1.57
N LEU A 15 7.70 -15.40 0.91
CA LEU A 15 7.93 -15.51 -0.53
C LEU A 15 6.91 -14.67 -1.32
N ALA A 16 5.63 -14.73 -0.93
CA ALA A 16 4.58 -13.92 -1.55
C ALA A 16 4.82 -12.42 -1.33
N ALA A 17 5.28 -12.02 -0.14
CA ALA A 17 5.62 -10.63 0.17
C ALA A 17 6.78 -10.12 -0.69
N LEU A 18 7.85 -10.90 -0.83
CA LEU A 18 9.00 -10.57 -1.68
C LEU A 18 8.59 -10.50 -3.15
N ALA A 19 7.77 -11.45 -3.63
CA ALA A 19 7.24 -11.43 -4.98
C ALA A 19 6.40 -10.17 -5.25
N TYR A 20 5.57 -9.77 -4.28
CA TYR A 20 4.74 -8.57 -4.37
C TYR A 20 5.58 -7.27 -4.39
N LEU A 21 6.62 -7.17 -3.56
CA LEU A 21 7.56 -6.05 -3.60
C LEU A 21 8.35 -6.01 -4.92
N GLY A 22 8.77 -7.16 -5.43
CA GLY A 22 9.41 -7.29 -6.74
C GLY A 22 8.47 -6.90 -7.89
N PHE A 23 7.18 -7.20 -7.75
CA PHE A 23 6.13 -6.77 -8.66
C PHE A 23 6.00 -5.24 -8.68
N VAL A 24 5.86 -4.59 -7.52
CA VAL A 24 5.84 -3.13 -7.42
C VAL A 24 7.11 -2.51 -8.02
N HIS A 25 8.28 -3.08 -7.71
CA HIS A 25 9.54 -2.60 -8.26
C HIS A 25 9.59 -2.65 -9.79
N ARG A 26 9.12 -3.76 -10.37
CA ARG A 26 9.23 -4.01 -11.81
C ARG A 26 8.21 -3.24 -12.63
N TYR A 27 6.99 -3.08 -12.11
CA TYR A 27 5.85 -2.56 -12.87
C TYR A 27 5.37 -1.19 -12.39
N GLY A 28 5.78 -0.73 -11.21
CA GLY A 28 5.49 0.62 -10.73
C GLY A 28 6.13 1.69 -11.61
N VAL A 29 5.34 2.70 -11.96
CA VAL A 29 5.76 3.87 -12.75
C VAL A 29 5.67 5.12 -11.89
N ASN A 30 6.55 6.08 -12.15
CA ASN A 30 6.50 7.38 -11.47
C ASN A 30 5.68 8.36 -12.32
N VAL A 31 4.37 8.13 -12.39
CA VAL A 31 3.42 8.98 -13.13
C VAL A 31 2.13 9.07 -12.33
N PRO A 32 1.59 10.28 -12.10
CA PRO A 32 0.36 10.47 -11.36
C PRO A 32 -0.85 9.84 -12.03
N PHE A 33 -1.70 9.18 -11.24
CA PHE A 33 -2.95 8.61 -11.68
C PHE A 33 -4.07 8.78 -10.66
N LYS A 34 -5.30 9.01 -11.15
CA LYS A 34 -6.52 9.18 -10.34
C LYS A 34 -6.30 10.09 -9.13
N ASP A 35 -6.29 9.54 -7.92
CA ASP A 35 -6.27 10.27 -6.66
C ASP A 35 -4.96 11.06 -6.50
N GLU A 36 -3.86 10.58 -7.09
CA GLU A 36 -2.56 11.26 -7.11
C GLU A 36 -2.65 12.63 -7.84
N TRP A 37 -3.57 12.80 -8.81
CA TRP A 37 -3.78 14.10 -9.46
C TRP A 37 -4.35 15.16 -8.51
N ALA A 38 -5.12 14.74 -7.51
CA ALA A 38 -5.61 15.66 -6.49
C ALA A 38 -4.46 16.18 -5.62
N MET A 39 -3.44 15.35 -5.39
CA MET A 39 -2.26 15.73 -4.60
C MET A 39 -1.40 16.77 -5.30
N VAL A 40 -1.24 16.69 -6.63
CA VAL A 40 -0.52 17.72 -7.42
C VAL A 40 -0.96 19.14 -7.06
N SER A 41 -2.27 19.35 -6.81
CA SER A 41 -2.80 20.65 -6.43
C SER A 41 -2.39 21.08 -5.02
N LEU A 42 -2.39 20.15 -4.06
CA LEU A 42 -1.95 20.40 -2.69
C LEU A 42 -0.44 20.62 -2.61
N ASP A 43 0.36 19.81 -3.31
CA ASP A 43 1.81 19.97 -3.39
C ASP A 43 2.21 21.31 -4.00
N ARG A 44 1.46 21.75 -5.02
CA ARG A 44 1.66 23.09 -5.59
C ARG A 44 1.41 24.18 -4.54
N LEU A 45 0.35 24.08 -3.75
CA LEU A 45 0.08 25.04 -2.67
C LEU A 45 1.19 25.02 -1.62
N LEU A 46 1.68 23.82 -1.25
CA LEU A 46 2.81 23.67 -0.33
C LEU A 46 4.08 24.33 -0.89
N ALA A 47 4.42 24.07 -2.15
CA ALA A 47 5.62 24.60 -2.80
C ALA A 47 5.63 26.13 -2.92
N HIS A 48 4.45 26.77 -3.00
CA HIS A 48 4.33 28.23 -3.05
C HIS A 48 4.10 28.87 -1.67
N GLY A 49 4.14 28.10 -0.58
CA GLY A 49 3.88 28.61 0.77
C GLY A 49 2.42 29.03 0.99
N GLN A 50 1.48 28.50 0.20
CA GLN A 50 0.06 28.82 0.21
C GLN A 50 -0.81 27.69 0.80
N LEU A 51 -0.19 26.65 1.36
CA LEU A 51 -0.92 25.55 1.98
C LEU A 51 -1.67 26.04 3.22
N THR A 52 -2.98 25.81 3.24
CA THR A 52 -3.84 26.14 4.38
C THR A 52 -4.47 24.87 4.96
N VAL A 53 -4.83 24.92 6.24
CA VAL A 53 -5.59 23.83 6.89
C VAL A 53 -6.93 23.58 6.17
N SER A 54 -7.56 24.65 5.64
CA SER A 54 -8.80 24.51 4.86
C SER A 54 -8.58 23.73 3.56
N ALA A 55 -7.44 23.86 2.90
CA ALA A 55 -7.11 23.08 1.71
C ALA A 55 -6.97 21.59 2.05
N LEU A 56 -6.34 21.28 3.19
CA LEU A 56 -6.18 19.90 3.67
C LEU A 56 -7.52 19.26 4.10
N TRP A 57 -8.47 20.05 4.61
CA TRP A 57 -9.81 19.61 5.06
C TRP A 57 -10.90 19.80 3.99
N ALA A 58 -10.51 20.15 2.78
CA ALA A 58 -11.45 20.31 1.66
C ALA A 58 -12.20 19.01 1.40
N GLN A 59 -13.45 19.13 0.94
CA GLN A 59 -14.24 17.98 0.57
C GLN A 59 -13.66 17.35 -0.71
N HIS A 60 -13.33 16.07 -0.64
CA HIS A 60 -12.88 15.27 -1.77
C HIS A 60 -13.88 14.11 -1.94
N ASN A 61 -14.70 14.19 -3.00
CA ASN A 61 -15.88 13.36 -3.19
C ASN A 61 -16.82 13.42 -1.97
N GLU A 62 -17.16 12.28 -1.38
CA GLU A 62 -18.04 12.18 -0.21
C GLU A 62 -17.29 12.35 1.14
N ASN A 63 -15.96 12.48 1.10
CA ASN A 63 -15.12 12.41 2.30
C ASN A 63 -14.28 13.67 2.52
N ARG A 64 -13.85 13.86 3.77
CA ARG A 64 -12.85 14.87 4.15
C ARG A 64 -11.57 14.17 4.55
N MET A 65 -10.53 14.34 3.74
CA MET A 65 -9.34 13.49 3.77
C MET A 65 -8.16 14.14 4.50
N LEU A 66 -8.37 14.78 5.65
CA LEU A 66 -7.28 15.50 6.34
C LEU A 66 -6.06 14.62 6.62
N PHE A 67 -6.27 13.48 7.27
CA PHE A 67 -5.18 12.59 7.65
C PHE A 67 -4.50 11.95 6.42
N PRO A 68 -5.24 11.40 5.44
CA PRO A 68 -4.65 10.94 4.18
C PRO A 68 -3.85 12.04 3.46
N ASN A 69 -4.40 13.27 3.36
CA ASN A 69 -3.74 14.40 2.71
C ASN A 69 -2.42 14.76 3.37
N LEU A 70 -2.39 14.82 4.71
CA LEU A 70 -1.17 15.10 5.47
C LEU A 70 -0.11 14.01 5.26
N LEU A 71 -0.51 12.74 5.27
CA LEU A 71 0.40 11.61 5.09
C LEU A 71 1.03 11.62 3.69
N MET A 72 0.20 11.79 2.66
CA MET A 72 0.65 11.81 1.26
C MET A 72 1.50 13.05 0.98
N LEU A 73 1.09 14.26 1.40
CA LEU A 73 1.93 15.45 1.28
C LEU A 73 3.29 15.29 1.97
N GLY A 74 3.34 14.58 3.11
CA GLY A 74 4.60 14.23 3.75
C GLY A 74 5.46 13.33 2.87
N LEU A 75 4.87 12.24 2.35
CA LEU A 75 5.54 11.32 1.43
C LEU A 75 6.04 12.03 0.17
N ASP A 76 5.22 12.88 -0.42
CA ASP A 76 5.52 13.65 -1.63
C ASP A 76 6.63 14.65 -1.40
N HIS A 77 6.58 15.38 -0.28
CA HIS A 77 7.62 16.32 0.09
C HIS A 77 9.00 15.66 0.25
N PHE A 78 9.06 14.49 0.91
CA PHE A 78 10.31 13.77 1.12
C PHE A 78 10.77 12.95 -0.09
N SER A 79 9.85 12.53 -0.95
CA SER A 79 10.16 11.69 -2.12
C SER A 79 10.31 12.47 -3.43
N HIS A 80 10.08 13.78 -3.39
CA HIS A 80 9.98 14.65 -4.56
C HIS A 80 8.86 14.22 -5.53
N PHE A 81 7.67 13.97 -4.98
CA PHE A 81 6.47 13.56 -5.71
C PHE A 81 6.71 12.28 -6.52
N ASN A 82 7.35 11.29 -5.89
CA ASN A 82 7.66 10.01 -6.51
C ASN A 82 6.58 8.99 -6.18
N THR A 83 5.65 8.77 -7.10
CA THR A 83 4.49 7.90 -6.87
C THR A 83 4.89 6.44 -6.64
N LYS A 84 6.10 6.02 -7.03
CA LYS A 84 6.62 4.69 -6.64
C LYS A 84 6.82 4.57 -5.13
N VAL A 85 7.19 5.65 -4.45
CA VAL A 85 7.37 5.64 -2.99
C VAL A 85 6.01 5.45 -2.31
N GLU A 86 4.95 6.05 -2.84
CA GLU A 86 3.57 5.80 -2.38
C GLU A 86 3.12 4.36 -2.62
N MET A 87 3.47 3.77 -3.79
CA MET A 87 3.21 2.36 -4.07
C MET A 87 3.93 1.43 -3.08
N TYR A 88 5.19 1.73 -2.74
CA TYR A 88 5.92 1.01 -1.70
C TYR A 88 5.31 1.22 -0.31
N GLY A 89 4.88 2.43 0.02
CA GLY A 89 4.18 2.72 1.27
C GLY A 89 2.91 1.89 1.42
N SER A 90 2.09 1.85 0.36
CA SER A 90 0.88 1.02 0.28
C SER A 90 1.20 -0.47 0.41
N ALA A 91 2.27 -0.94 -0.25
CA ALA A 91 2.73 -2.32 -0.13
C ALA A 91 3.14 -2.67 1.30
N ILE A 92 3.88 -1.80 1.98
CA ILE A 92 4.32 -1.99 3.36
C ILE A 92 3.10 -2.02 4.30
N LEU A 93 2.14 -1.11 4.14
CA LEU A 93 0.91 -1.10 4.93
C LEU A 93 0.10 -2.38 4.74
N LEU A 94 -0.03 -2.87 3.50
CA LEU A 94 -0.71 -4.14 3.20
C LEU A 94 -0.02 -5.32 3.88
N LEU A 95 1.31 -5.40 3.78
CA LEU A 95 2.11 -6.44 4.42
C LEU A 95 2.00 -6.37 5.95
N GLY A 96 2.01 -5.17 6.52
CA GLY A 96 1.82 -4.94 7.95
C GLY A 96 0.43 -5.38 8.41
N ALA A 97 -0.63 -5.02 7.68
CA ALA A 97 -1.99 -5.45 7.97
C ALA A 97 -2.12 -6.98 7.90
N LEU A 98 -1.50 -7.62 6.91
CA LEU A 98 -1.49 -9.06 6.77
C LEU A 98 -0.73 -9.76 7.91
N ALA A 99 0.41 -9.20 8.33
CA ALA A 99 1.17 -9.71 9.47
C ALA A 99 0.35 -9.58 10.78
N LEU A 100 -0.26 -8.42 11.03
CA LEU A 100 -1.09 -8.19 12.21
C LEU A 100 -2.30 -9.12 12.25
N THR A 101 -3.02 -9.26 11.14
CA THR A 101 -4.18 -10.17 11.06
C THR A 101 -3.78 -11.63 11.21
N GLY A 102 -2.66 -12.06 10.64
CA GLY A 102 -2.11 -13.41 10.85
C GLY A 102 -1.69 -13.66 12.30
N LEU A 103 -1.06 -12.67 12.96
CA LEU A 103 -0.71 -12.75 14.39
C LEU A 103 -1.95 -12.83 15.28
N LEU A 104 -2.98 -12.03 14.98
CA LEU A 104 -4.24 -12.05 15.73
C LEU A 104 -4.97 -13.37 15.52
N TYR A 105 -5.05 -13.87 14.29
CA TYR A 105 -5.64 -15.17 13.98
C TYR A 105 -5.00 -16.30 14.79
N GLY A 106 -3.66 -16.33 14.84
CA GLY A 106 -2.92 -17.32 15.64
C GLY A 106 -3.14 -17.19 17.14
N ARG A 107 -3.54 -16.00 17.64
CA ARG A 107 -3.83 -15.76 19.06
C ARG A 107 -5.27 -16.07 19.45
N THR A 108 -6.24 -15.86 18.56
CA THR A 108 -7.67 -15.97 18.89
C THR A 108 -8.29 -17.27 18.45
N ALA A 109 -7.97 -17.76 17.24
CA ALA A 109 -8.65 -18.90 16.65
C ALA A 109 -8.08 -20.25 17.10
N GLY A 110 -6.87 -20.28 17.69
CA GLY A 110 -6.18 -21.51 18.09
C GLY A 110 -5.88 -22.48 16.93
N GLY A 111 -6.16 -22.09 15.69
CA GLY A 111 -6.00 -22.89 14.48
C GLY A 111 -4.62 -22.76 13.87
N SER A 112 -4.26 -23.73 13.02
CA SER A 112 -3.00 -23.70 12.29
C SER A 112 -2.91 -22.47 11.37
N LEU A 113 -1.78 -21.76 11.42
CA LEU A 113 -1.48 -20.61 10.54
C LEU A 113 -1.55 -20.98 9.04
N LEU A 114 -1.51 -22.27 8.71
CA LEU A 114 -1.74 -22.77 7.35
C LEU A 114 -3.11 -22.39 6.79
N TRP A 115 -4.14 -22.29 7.63
CA TRP A 115 -5.49 -21.89 7.19
C TRP A 115 -5.59 -20.40 6.84
N PHE A 116 -4.62 -19.59 7.26
CA PHE A 116 -4.50 -18.19 6.88
C PHE A 116 -3.77 -17.99 5.54
N ALA A 117 -2.95 -18.96 5.12
CA ALA A 117 -2.12 -18.86 3.92
C ALA A 117 -2.93 -18.58 2.63
N PRO A 118 -4.12 -19.16 2.39
CA PRO A 118 -4.93 -18.81 1.21
C PRO A 118 -5.36 -17.33 1.19
N ALA A 119 -5.73 -16.76 2.34
CA ALA A 119 -6.09 -15.35 2.44
C ALA A 119 -4.87 -14.46 2.13
N ALA A 120 -3.70 -14.79 2.68
CA ALA A 120 -2.45 -14.10 2.38
C ALA A 120 -2.09 -14.14 0.89
N LEU A 121 -2.24 -15.30 0.24
CA LEU A 121 -1.97 -15.45 -1.19
C LEU A 121 -2.93 -14.66 -2.06
N LEU A 122 -4.22 -14.61 -1.70
CA LEU A 122 -5.21 -13.79 -2.42
C LEU A 122 -4.93 -12.29 -2.29
N VAL A 123 -4.59 -11.84 -1.09
CA VAL A 123 -4.24 -10.44 -0.80
C VAL A 123 -2.95 -10.02 -1.51
N LEU A 124 -1.98 -10.92 -1.64
CA LEU A 124 -0.71 -10.65 -2.34
C LEU A 124 -0.73 -11.09 -3.80
N SER A 125 -1.89 -11.48 -4.32
CA SER A 125 -2.01 -11.97 -5.69
C SER A 125 -1.86 -10.86 -6.72
N TRP A 126 -1.55 -11.27 -7.94
CA TRP A 126 -1.54 -10.40 -9.10
C TRP A 126 -2.88 -9.68 -9.34
N ALA A 127 -4.01 -10.23 -8.86
CA ALA A 127 -5.32 -9.62 -9.02
C ALA A 127 -5.39 -8.21 -8.37
N GLN A 128 -4.51 -7.90 -7.42
CA GLN A 128 -4.40 -6.56 -6.83
C GLN A 128 -3.75 -5.53 -7.77
N TYR A 129 -3.29 -5.89 -8.97
CA TYR A 129 -2.52 -4.98 -9.84
C TYR A 129 -3.20 -3.61 -10.03
N ALA A 130 -4.53 -3.57 -10.19
CA ALA A 130 -5.27 -2.33 -10.43
C ALA A 130 -5.33 -1.41 -9.18
N VAL A 131 -5.12 -1.97 -7.99
CA VAL A 131 -5.11 -1.26 -6.71
C VAL A 131 -3.67 -0.89 -6.33
N SER A 132 -2.72 -1.79 -6.58
CA SER A 132 -1.31 -1.65 -6.19
C SER A 132 -0.48 -0.82 -7.17
N LEU A 133 -0.85 -0.84 -8.45
CA LEU A 133 -0.18 -0.10 -9.52
C LEU A 133 -1.17 0.90 -10.09
N GLN A 134 -1.20 2.09 -9.50
CA GLN A 134 -1.99 3.22 -9.99
C GLN A 134 -1.29 3.88 -11.19
N GLY A 135 -1.06 3.11 -12.25
CA GLY A 135 -0.22 3.55 -13.36
C GLY A 135 0.51 2.34 -13.91
N VAL A 136 -0.06 1.71 -14.92
CA VAL A 136 0.54 0.54 -15.52
C VAL A 136 1.35 0.98 -16.72
N ARG A 137 2.62 0.57 -16.79
CA ARG A 137 3.38 0.63 -18.04
C ARG A 137 2.71 -0.31 -19.03
N HIS A 138 1.76 0.20 -19.82
CA HIS A 138 1.35 -0.46 -21.06
C HIS A 138 2.61 -0.53 -21.93
N ARG A 139 3.17 -1.73 -22.10
CA ARG A 139 4.13 -1.93 -23.17
C ARG A 139 3.38 -1.78 -24.49
N PRO A 140 3.98 -1.13 -25.50
CA PRO A 140 3.41 -1.10 -26.84
C PRO A 140 3.28 -2.51 -27.43
#